data_AF-A0A5K1B7S6-F1
#
_entry.id   AF-A0A5K1B7S6-F1
#
_cell.length_a   1.000
_cell.length_b   1.000
_cell.length_c   1.000
_cell.angle_alpha   90.00
_cell.angle_beta   90.00
_cell.angle_gamma   90.00
#
_symmetry.space_group_name_H-M   'P 1'
#
loop_
_entity.id
_entity.type
_entity.pdbx_description
1 polymer ?
#
loop_
_entity_poly.entity_id
_entity_poly.type
_entity_poly.pdbx_seq_one_letter_code
_entity_poly.pdbx_strand_id
1 'polypeptide(L)' 'GNEEHKDLLFEIFRSERAMQDATSSRDKTTVPKLSPKDDAPLYTVSSTGATVTPDSSVSLIFSYCQKLPGD' A
#
# COMPACT_ATOMS: atom_id res chain seq x y z
N GLY A 1 13.11 33.10 29.37
CA GLY A 1 13.16 33.16 27.91
C GLY A 1 12.35 32.00 27.35
N ASN A 2 11.83 32.11 26.13
CA ASN A 2 10.98 31.06 25.54
C ASN A 2 11.79 29.95 24.84
N GLU A 3 12.97 29.65 25.36
CA GLU A 3 13.99 28.83 24.70
C GLU A 3 13.52 27.39 24.57
N GLU A 4 12.96 26.81 25.63
CA GLU A 4 12.40 25.45 25.61
C GLU A 4 11.29 25.27 24.57
N HIS A 5 10.40 26.26 24.43
CA HIS A 5 9.34 26.19 23.40
C HIS A 5 9.91 26.33 21.99
N LYS A 6 11.00 27.08 21.79
CA LYS A 6 11.66 27.18 20.48
C LYS A 6 12.36 25.87 20.12
N ASP A 7 12.99 25.21 21.08
CA ASP A 7 13.65 23.92 20.88
C ASP A 7 12.63 22.83 20.56
N LEU A 8 11.49 22.81 21.26
CA LEU A 8 10.38 21.91 20.95
C LEU A 8 9.86 22.10 19.52
N LEU A 9 9.66 23.35 19.08
CA LEU A 9 9.25 23.63 17.70
C LEU A 9 10.31 23.17 16.69
N PHE A 10 11.59 23.36 17.00
CA PHE A 10 12.68 22.93 16.13
C PHE A 10 12.70 21.41 15.95
N GLU A 11 12.56 20.65 17.04
CA GLU A 11 12.50 19.19 16.99
C GLU A 11 11.28 18.67 16.23
N ILE A 12 10.13 19.33 16.35
CA ILE A 12 8.92 18.99 15.56
C ILE A 12 9.21 19.13 14.06
N PHE A 13 9.69 20.30 13.61
CA PHE A 13 9.98 20.52 12.19
C PHE A 13 11.07 19.60 11.65
N ARG A 14 12.07 19.28 12.48
CA ARG A 14 13.13 18.35 12.13
C ARG A 14 12.58 16.93 11.95
N SER A 15 11.75 16.47 12.86
CA SER A 15 11.12 15.14 12.80
C SER A 15 10.21 14.99 11.59
N GLU A 16 9.44 16.03 11.26
CA GLU A 16 8.58 16.07 10.08
C GLU A 16 9.37 15.88 8.78
N ARG A 17 10.45 16.66 8.61
CA ARG A 17 11.33 16.54 7.42
C ARG A 17 11.99 15.17 7.34
N ALA A 18 12.47 14.65 8.47
CA ALA A 18 13.09 13.32 8.52
C ALA A 18 12.10 12.21 8.10
N MET A 19 10.83 12.29 8.52
CA MET A 19 9.78 11.36 8.09
C MET A 19 9.44 11.51 6.59
N GLN A 20 9.38 12.73 6.07
CA GLN A 20 9.16 12.98 4.64
C GLN A 20 10.32 12.44 3.78
N ASP A 21 11.57 12.68 4.18
CA ASP A 21 12.74 12.19 3.46
C ASP A 21 12.82 10.66 3.48
N ALA A 22 12.53 10.03 4.63
CA ALA A 22 12.51 8.58 4.78
C ALA A 22 11.39 7.91 3.95
N THR A 23 10.23 8.57 3.80
CA THR A 23 9.13 8.07 2.96
C THR A 23 9.35 8.35 1.47
N SER A 24 10.03 9.44 1.12
CA SER A 24 10.41 9.78 -0.25
C SER A 24 11.52 8.88 -0.79
N SER A 25 12.50 8.49 0.06
CA SER A 25 13.58 7.56 -0.32
C SER A 25 13.12 6.10 -0.38
N ARG A 26 11.90 5.78 0.08
CA ARG A 26 11.30 4.47 -0.13
C ARG A 26 11.05 4.28 -1.62
N ASP A 27 12.07 3.69 -2.22
CA ASP A 27 12.20 3.30 -3.60
C ASP A 27 10.84 2.86 -4.17
N LYS A 28 10.40 3.54 -5.24
CA LYS A 28 9.13 3.25 -5.94
C LYS A 28 9.19 1.94 -6.73
N THR A 29 10.18 1.09 -6.45
CA THR A 29 10.44 -0.19 -7.11
C THR A 29 9.58 -1.34 -6.60
N THR A 30 8.84 -1.18 -5.50
CA THR A 30 8.02 -2.29 -4.93
C THR A 30 6.54 -2.00 -4.71
N VAL A 31 6.06 -0.80 -5.04
CA VAL A 31 4.62 -0.60 -5.26
C VAL A 31 4.38 -0.57 -6.75
N PRO A 32 3.68 -1.57 -7.33
CA PRO A 32 3.16 -1.43 -8.68
C PRO A 32 2.34 -0.15 -8.67
N LYS A 33 2.81 0.85 -9.41
CA LYS A 33 2.04 2.04 -9.71
C LYS A 33 0.77 1.50 -10.34
N LEU A 34 -0.36 1.51 -9.61
CA LEU A 34 -1.64 1.12 -10.16
C LEU A 34 -1.90 2.13 -11.27
N SER A 35 -1.54 1.77 -12.50
CA SER A 35 -1.86 2.55 -13.68
C SER A 35 -3.38 2.68 -13.72
N PRO A 36 -3.91 3.83 -14.15
CA PRO A 36 -5.34 4.00 -14.24
C PRO A 36 -5.85 2.99 -15.28
N LYS A 37 -6.51 1.93 -14.79
CA LYS A 37 -7.42 1.02 -15.53
C LYS A 37 -7.21 1.05 -17.05
N ASP A 38 -6.15 0.41 -17.53
CA ASP A 38 -6.35 -0.35 -18.76
C ASP A 38 -7.31 -1.46 -18.37
N ASP A 39 -8.42 -1.61 -19.11
CA ASP A 39 -9.47 -2.59 -18.85
C ASP A 39 -8.86 -3.92 -18.40
N ALA A 40 -8.95 -4.20 -17.10
CA ALA A 40 -8.34 -5.39 -16.53
C ALA A 40 -8.91 -6.60 -17.29
N PRO A 41 -8.08 -7.55 -17.75
CA PRO A 41 -8.52 -8.61 -18.63
C PRO A 41 -9.68 -9.37 -17.98
N LEU A 42 -10.85 -9.28 -18.61
CA LEU A 42 -12.09 -9.85 -18.15
C LEU A 42 -12.28 -11.20 -18.83
N TYR A 43 -12.15 -12.29 -18.09
CA TYR A 43 -12.29 -13.63 -18.66
C TYR A 43 -13.69 -14.18 -18.40
N THR A 44 -14.47 -14.40 -19.45
CA THR A 44 -15.80 -15.03 -19.33
C THR A 44 -15.69 -16.54 -19.57
N VAL A 45 -16.11 -17.32 -18.59
CA VAL A 45 -16.18 -18.79 -18.66
C VAL A 45 -17.38 -19.19 -19.50
N SER A 46 -17.16 -19.81 -20.66
CA SER A 46 -18.22 -20.15 -21.61
C SER A 46 -19.23 -21.16 -21.08
N SER A 47 -18.84 -22.05 -20.17
CA SER A 47 -19.71 -23.09 -19.61
C SER A 47 -20.66 -22.58 -18.52
N THR A 48 -20.27 -21.56 -17.76
CA THR A 48 -21.06 -21.04 -16.63
C THR A 48 -21.55 -19.61 -16.83
N GLY A 49 -21.04 -18.90 -17.84
CA GLY A 49 -21.27 -17.47 -18.04
C GLY A 49 -20.63 -16.59 -16.98
N ALA A 50 -19.83 -17.17 -16.07
CA ALA A 50 -19.18 -16.44 -15.00
C ALA A 50 -18.04 -15.59 -15.54
N THR A 51 -17.88 -14.40 -14.98
CA THR A 51 -16.84 -13.48 -15.38
C THR A 51 -15.79 -13.40 -14.29
N VAL A 52 -14.54 -13.70 -14.64
CA VAL A 52 -13.40 -13.75 -13.74
C VAL A 52 -12.52 -12.53 -13.99
N THR A 53 -12.32 -11.74 -12.94
CA THR A 53 -11.34 -10.66 -12.90
C THR A 53 -10.06 -11.16 -12.22
N PRO A 54 -8.89 -10.55 -12.47
CA PRO A 54 -7.65 -10.87 -11.75
C PRO A 54 -7.80 -10.79 -10.22
N ASP A 55 -8.71 -9.95 -9.74
CA ASP A 55 -8.97 -9.75 -8.31
C ASP A 55 -9.91 -10.79 -7.69
N SER A 56 -10.57 -11.63 -8.50
CA SER A 56 -11.60 -12.57 -8.03
C SER A 56 -11.05 -13.63 -7.06
N SER A 57 -9.75 -13.95 -7.13
CA SER A 57 -9.09 -14.92 -6.25
C SER A 57 -8.43 -14.30 -5.01
N VAL A 58 -8.37 -12.96 -4.91
CA VAL A 58 -7.62 -12.27 -3.85
C VAL A 58 -8.21 -12.58 -2.47
N SER A 59 -9.53 -12.61 -2.35
CA SER A 59 -10.22 -12.94 -1.08
C SER A 59 -9.93 -14.37 -0.62
N LEU A 60 -9.83 -15.31 -1.56
CA LEU A 60 -9.50 -16.71 -1.26
C LEU A 60 -8.06 -16.82 -0.73
N ILE A 61 -7.11 -16.17 -1.40
CA ILE A 61 -5.70 -16.13 -0.98
C ILE A 61 -5.59 -15.51 0.42
N PHE A 62 -6.27 -14.39 0.67
CA PHE A 62 -6.27 -13.75 1.98
C PHE A 62 -6.84 -14.67 3.07
N SER A 63 -7.94 -15.37 2.79
CA SER A 63 -8.54 -16.34 3.73
C SER A 63 -7.62 -17.52 4.05
N TYR A 64 -6.75 -17.90 3.10
CA TYR A 64 -5.74 -18.93 3.32
C TYR A 64 -4.63 -18.40 4.22
N CYS A 65 -4.11 -17.21 3.94
CA CYS A 65 -3.06 -16.57 4.74
C CYS A 65 -3.47 -16.37 6.20
N GLN A 66 -4.75 -16.08 6.47
CA GLN A 66 -5.29 -15.98 7.83
C GLN A 66 -5.18 -17.27 8.66
N LYS A 67 -5.06 -18.43 8.01
CA LYS A 67 -4.97 -19.74 8.66
C LYS A 67 -3.53 -20.19 8.89
N LEU A 68 -2.55 -19.43 8.40
CA LEU A 68 -1.15 -19.72 8.67
C LEU A 68 -0.84 -19.41 10.13
N PRO A 69 -0.07 -20.26 10.84
CA PRO A 69 0.39 -19.92 12.18
C PRO A 69 1.18 -18.60 12.12
N GLY A 70 0.81 -17.67 13.00
CA GLY A 70 1.62 -16.48 13.23
C GLY A 70 2.94 -16.88 13.89
N ASP A 71 4.00 -16.16 13.56
CA ASP A 71 5.30 -16.24 14.24
C ASP A 71 5.18 -15.72 15.68
#